data_AF-A0A6I2KZ34-F1
#
_entry.id   AF-A0A6I2KZ34-F1
#
_cell.length_a   1.000
_cell.length_b   1.000
_cell.length_c   1.000
_cell.angle_alpha   90.00
_cell.angle_beta   90.00
_cell.angle_gamma   90.00
#
_symmetry.space_group_name_H-M   'P 1'
#
loop_
_entity.id
_entity.type
_entity.pdbx_description
1 polymer ?
#
loop_
_entity_poly.entity_id
_entity_poly.type
_entity_poly.pdbx_seq_one_letter_code
_entity_poly.pdbx_strand_id
1 'polypeptide(L)'
;MLKAIVATAALLLARASTACSCPPMEPAGFVHASLKRLPANARGALLLAPRGLLEVRESDFILTSNNLPLDVQITPLDGTDLIRIEPKNGFRPGAHYMLRYTGDTKYWIYPSAIDFVIDRTAIGALSYGIALEGPPQRRLLTMGDGRGSCFSNQPVIAQDFRYQLPAALQPYREAVIYASEMSTKGAYSPRRFSPLVCAVPAYGSTAYGDERDLVQVDCAAPSTMRIRGRVGFLEVEDTLQTTSSMVVNLRTAAGKACHGMGMLREALAAGDTVRALDLVCKLPSERTYEGDFVPYAKPRRVPKTPAPPGAKLTALSERATPEQRACIAAIR
;
A
#
# COMPACT_ATOMS: atom_id res chain seq x y z
N MET A 1 -13.10 18.58 -48.77
CA MET A 1 -12.05 19.16 -47.90
C MET A 1 -12.46 19.37 -46.44
N LEU A 2 -13.75 19.24 -46.05
CA LEU A 2 -14.19 19.49 -44.66
C LEU A 2 -14.08 18.28 -43.69
N LYS A 3 -13.90 17.05 -44.19
CA LYS A 3 -13.82 15.82 -43.35
C LYS A 3 -12.42 15.52 -42.81
N ALA A 4 -11.39 16.24 -43.26
CA ALA A 4 -10.00 16.02 -42.82
C ALA A 4 -9.60 16.88 -41.60
N ILE A 5 -10.41 17.85 -41.19
CA ILE A 5 -10.10 18.76 -40.07
C ILE A 5 -10.67 18.26 -38.74
N VAL A 6 -11.72 17.43 -38.76
CA VAL A 6 -12.36 16.91 -37.53
C VAL A 6 -11.54 15.78 -36.89
N ALA A 7 -10.76 15.01 -37.66
CA ALA A 7 -9.93 13.93 -37.11
C ALA A 7 -8.69 14.44 -36.33
N THR A 8 -8.21 15.64 -36.62
CA THR A 8 -7.01 16.21 -35.99
C THR A 8 -7.31 16.91 -34.66
N ALA A 9 -8.55 17.38 -34.45
CA ALA A 9 -8.97 18.01 -33.21
C ALA A 9 -9.21 17.01 -32.06
N ALA A 10 -9.62 15.77 -32.38
CA ALA A 10 -9.82 14.71 -31.37
C ALA A 10 -8.50 14.15 -30.78
N LEU A 11 -7.37 14.32 -31.48
CA LEU A 11 -6.04 13.89 -31.01
C LEU A 11 -5.31 14.94 -30.15
N LEU A 12 -5.80 16.19 -30.10
CA LEU A 12 -5.18 17.28 -29.34
C LEU A 12 -5.79 17.48 -27.94
N LEU A 13 -6.88 16.78 -27.61
CA LEU A 13 -7.58 16.91 -26.32
C LEU A 13 -7.05 16.01 -25.19
N ALA A 14 -6.04 15.16 -25.42
CA ALA A 14 -5.72 14.06 -24.51
C ALA A 14 -4.40 14.19 -23.70
N ARG A 15 -3.81 15.38 -23.59
CA ARG A 15 -2.65 15.61 -22.69
C ARG A 15 -2.72 16.94 -21.98
N ALA A 16 -3.86 17.24 -21.35
CA ALA A 16 -3.81 18.15 -20.22
C ALA A 16 -2.90 17.49 -19.18
N SER A 17 -1.67 18.00 -19.05
CA SER A 17 -0.81 17.69 -17.91
C SER A 17 -1.50 18.28 -16.68
N THR A 18 -2.43 17.51 -16.12
CA THR A 18 -3.02 17.80 -14.83
C THR A 18 -1.90 17.75 -13.82
N ALA A 19 -1.41 18.94 -13.44
CA ALA A 19 -0.53 19.06 -12.30
C ALA A 19 -1.21 18.36 -11.12
N CYS A 20 -0.46 17.57 -10.36
CA CYS A 20 -1.01 16.80 -9.25
C CYS A 20 -1.50 17.74 -8.17
N SER A 21 -2.80 18.00 -8.17
CA SER A 21 -3.49 18.66 -7.08
C SER A 21 -4.06 17.55 -6.19
N CYS A 22 -3.36 17.25 -5.10
CA CYS A 22 -3.90 16.36 -4.08
C CYS A 22 -4.90 17.18 -3.26
N PRO A 23 -6.18 16.77 -3.16
CA PRO A 23 -7.11 17.47 -2.28
C PRO A 23 -6.57 17.43 -0.84
N PRO A 24 -6.78 18.49 -0.04
CA PRO A 24 -6.45 18.43 1.37
C PRO A 24 -7.33 17.35 2.00
N MET A 25 -6.69 16.25 2.43
CA MET A 25 -7.35 15.19 3.18
C MET A 25 -6.65 15.05 4.53
N GLU A 26 -7.43 14.94 5.59
CA GLU A 26 -6.93 14.73 6.93
C GLU A 26 -6.91 13.22 7.24
N PRO A 27 -5.76 12.64 7.61
CA PRO A 27 -5.69 11.25 8.04
C PRO A 27 -6.29 11.14 9.45
N ALA A 28 -7.61 11.15 9.54
CA ALA A 28 -8.37 11.06 10.78
C ALA A 28 -9.64 10.21 10.60
N GLY A 29 -10.13 9.66 11.71
CA GLY A 29 -11.32 8.81 11.79
C GLY A 29 -11.01 7.36 12.17
N PHE A 30 -12.02 6.51 12.11
CA PHE A 30 -11.91 5.11 12.54
C PHE A 30 -11.18 4.25 11.50
N VAL A 31 -9.96 3.83 11.82
CA VAL A 31 -9.05 3.17 10.87
C VAL A 31 -9.54 1.81 10.38
N HIS A 32 -10.39 1.14 11.16
CA HIS A 32 -10.96 -0.18 10.82
C HIS A 32 -12.49 -0.12 10.72
N ALA A 33 -13.04 0.95 10.15
CA ALA A 33 -14.49 1.16 10.07
C ALA A 33 -15.28 0.12 9.24
N SER A 34 -14.61 -0.64 8.36
CA SER A 34 -15.22 -1.75 7.62
C SER A 34 -15.52 -2.96 8.53
N LEU A 35 -14.81 -3.07 9.65
CA LEU A 35 -14.90 -4.21 10.55
C LEU A 35 -16.27 -4.25 11.24
N LYS A 36 -16.96 -5.38 11.13
CA LYS A 36 -18.30 -5.60 11.73
C LYS A 36 -18.26 -6.38 13.03
N ARG A 37 -17.07 -6.78 13.48
CA ARG A 37 -16.89 -7.57 14.70
C ARG A 37 -15.54 -7.36 15.36
N LEU A 38 -15.53 -7.43 16.69
CA LEU A 38 -14.32 -7.43 17.50
C LEU A 38 -14.37 -8.62 18.47
N PRO A 39 -13.23 -9.16 18.92
CA PRO A 39 -13.23 -10.29 19.85
C PRO A 39 -13.69 -9.91 21.26
N ALA A 40 -14.02 -10.91 22.08
CA ALA A 40 -14.53 -10.70 23.44
C ALA A 40 -13.58 -9.93 24.37
N ASN A 41 -12.28 -9.96 24.07
CA ASN A 41 -11.23 -9.26 24.80
C ASN A 41 -10.74 -7.98 24.09
N ALA A 42 -11.53 -7.42 23.17
CA ALA A 42 -11.25 -6.10 22.64
C ALA A 42 -11.32 -5.03 23.75
N ARG A 43 -10.36 -4.11 23.71
CA ARG A 43 -10.13 -3.03 24.68
C ARG A 43 -10.48 -1.65 24.12
N GLY A 44 -11.04 -1.59 22.94
CA GLY A 44 -11.31 -0.33 22.25
C GLY A 44 -11.46 -0.49 20.76
N ALA A 45 -12.22 0.40 20.15
CA ALA A 45 -12.10 0.67 18.74
C ALA A 45 -11.05 1.77 18.51
N LEU A 46 -10.33 1.69 17.38
CA LEU A 46 -9.23 2.60 17.08
C LEU A 46 -9.68 3.79 16.24
N LEU A 47 -9.36 4.99 16.71
CA LEU A 47 -9.49 6.23 15.95
C LEU A 47 -8.10 6.82 15.74
N LEU A 48 -7.81 7.19 14.50
CA LEU A 48 -6.68 8.05 14.17
C LEU A 48 -7.11 9.49 14.47
N ALA A 49 -6.47 10.10 15.46
CA ALA A 49 -6.85 11.44 15.90
C ALA A 49 -6.56 12.47 14.79
N PRO A 50 -7.42 13.49 14.62
CA PRO A 50 -7.07 14.68 13.84
C PRO A 50 -5.81 15.33 14.41
N ARG A 51 -5.12 16.16 13.63
CA ARG A 51 -3.74 16.61 13.92
C ARG A 51 -3.53 17.03 15.39
N GLY A 52 -2.92 16.13 16.17
CA GLY A 52 -2.61 16.29 17.59
C GLY A 52 -3.65 15.61 18.50
N LEU A 53 -3.18 14.68 19.34
CA LEU A 53 -3.99 13.98 20.37
C LEU A 53 -4.66 14.92 21.40
N LEU A 54 -4.32 16.21 21.39
CA LEU A 54 -4.69 17.20 22.41
C LEU A 54 -6.11 17.75 22.25
N GLU A 55 -6.83 17.44 21.17
CA GLU A 55 -8.12 18.07 20.88
C GLU A 55 -9.35 17.18 21.08
N VAL A 56 -9.17 15.86 21.27
CA VAL A 56 -10.27 14.89 21.32
C VAL A 56 -10.69 14.59 22.76
N ARG A 57 -11.98 14.71 23.09
CA ARG A 57 -12.55 14.51 24.43
C ARG A 57 -13.60 13.39 24.44
N GLU A 58 -13.86 12.81 25.61
CA GLU A 58 -14.93 11.80 25.79
C GLU A 58 -16.30 12.32 25.31
N SER A 59 -16.57 13.62 25.49
CA SER A 59 -17.82 14.28 25.07
C SER A 59 -18.00 14.37 23.55
N ASP A 60 -16.94 14.16 22.77
CA ASP A 60 -16.99 14.24 21.31
C ASP A 60 -17.47 12.91 20.69
N PHE A 61 -17.83 11.93 21.51
CA PHE A 61 -18.28 10.62 21.08
C PHE A 61 -19.66 10.28 21.60
N ILE A 62 -20.43 9.63 20.74
CA ILE A 62 -21.66 8.93 21.11
C ILE A 62 -21.39 7.44 20.97
N LEU A 63 -21.48 6.72 22.08
CA LEU A 63 -21.38 5.28 22.14
C LEU A 63 -22.69 4.69 22.64
N THR A 64 -23.23 3.73 21.90
CA THR A 64 -24.44 3.02 22.29
C THR A 64 -24.24 1.51 22.23
N SER A 65 -24.95 0.77 23.08
CA SER A 65 -25.08 -0.68 23.04
C SER A 65 -26.56 -1.04 22.96
N ASN A 66 -26.97 -1.74 21.90
CA ASN A 66 -28.40 -2.05 21.66
C ASN A 66 -29.31 -0.80 21.81
N ASN A 67 -28.86 0.35 21.29
CA ASN A 67 -29.50 1.66 21.37
C ASN A 67 -29.55 2.32 22.77
N LEU A 68 -28.86 1.77 23.77
CA LEU A 68 -28.70 2.41 25.07
C LEU A 68 -27.38 3.18 25.12
N PRO A 69 -27.37 4.47 25.52
CA PRO A 69 -26.15 5.26 25.61
C PRO A 69 -25.23 4.73 26.71
N LEU A 70 -23.92 4.83 26.48
CA LEU A 70 -22.87 4.43 27.40
C LEU A 70 -21.85 5.55 27.58
N ASP A 71 -21.26 5.63 28.77
CA ASP A 71 -20.13 6.52 29.01
C ASP A 71 -18.89 6.03 28.26
N VAL A 72 -18.20 6.96 27.61
CA VAL A 72 -17.00 6.72 26.81
C VAL A 72 -15.74 6.90 27.65
N GLN A 73 -14.76 6.06 27.41
CA GLN A 73 -13.38 6.21 27.87
C GLN A 73 -12.44 6.31 26.66
N ILE A 74 -11.45 7.19 26.77
CA ILE A 74 -10.40 7.36 25.75
C ILE A 74 -9.04 7.00 26.34
N THR A 75 -8.30 6.16 25.63
CA THR A 75 -6.94 5.76 26.01
C THR A 75 -5.99 5.96 24.84
N PRO A 76 -5.01 6.89 24.91
CA PRO A 76 -3.98 7.03 23.88
C PRO A 76 -3.11 5.78 23.76
N LEU A 77 -2.62 5.49 22.56
CA LEU A 77 -1.67 4.41 22.31
C LEU A 77 -0.25 4.93 22.13
N ASP A 78 0.63 4.55 23.06
CA ASP A 78 2.02 5.00 23.11
C ASP A 78 2.75 4.76 21.78
N GLY A 79 3.45 5.80 21.31
CA GLY A 79 4.24 5.73 20.07
C GLY A 79 3.42 5.72 18.78
N THR A 80 2.12 6.04 18.85
CA THR A 80 1.22 6.14 17.69
C THR A 80 0.36 7.41 17.76
N ASP A 81 -0.29 7.73 16.64
CA ASP A 81 -1.31 8.80 16.57
C ASP A 81 -2.74 8.25 16.84
N LEU A 82 -2.83 7.01 17.34
CA LEU A 82 -4.10 6.33 17.58
C LEU A 82 -4.57 6.54 19.02
N ILE A 83 -5.89 6.61 19.18
CA ILE A 83 -6.57 6.47 20.46
C ILE A 83 -7.50 5.27 20.42
N ARG A 84 -7.64 4.60 21.56
CA ARG A 84 -8.70 3.63 21.81
C ARG A 84 -9.91 4.32 22.43
N ILE A 85 -11.07 3.94 21.94
CA ILE A 85 -12.36 4.39 22.45
C ILE A 85 -13.19 3.18 22.84
N GLU A 86 -13.64 3.16 24.09
CA GLU A 86 -14.39 2.04 24.67
C GLU A 86 -15.45 2.53 25.67
N PRO A 87 -16.42 1.67 26.08
CA PRO A 87 -17.26 1.97 27.24
C PRO A 87 -16.42 1.97 28.53
N LYS A 88 -16.72 2.86 29.49
CA LYS A 88 -16.04 2.88 30.82
C LYS A 88 -16.07 1.53 31.56
N ASN A 89 -17.07 0.69 31.29
CA ASN A 89 -17.23 -0.64 31.89
C ASN A 89 -16.78 -1.77 30.96
N GLY A 90 -16.03 -1.45 29.91
CA GLY A 90 -15.60 -2.39 28.88
C GLY A 90 -16.73 -2.88 27.97
N PHE A 91 -16.33 -3.63 26.95
CA PHE A 91 -17.23 -4.26 25.99
C PHE A 91 -17.88 -5.53 26.56
N ARG A 92 -19.18 -5.70 26.30
CA ARG A 92 -19.96 -6.89 26.68
C ARG A 92 -19.95 -7.90 25.52
N PRO A 93 -19.48 -9.14 25.74
CA PRO A 93 -19.52 -10.17 24.71
C PRO A 93 -20.94 -10.44 24.18
N GLY A 94 -21.08 -10.49 22.87
CA GLY A 94 -22.34 -10.68 22.15
C GLY A 94 -23.18 -9.43 21.95
N ALA A 95 -22.79 -8.27 22.50
CA ALA A 95 -23.54 -7.03 22.33
C ALA A 95 -23.14 -6.29 21.05
N HIS A 96 -24.09 -5.53 20.50
CA HIS A 96 -23.94 -4.69 19.33
C HIS A 96 -23.68 -3.25 19.73
N TYR A 97 -22.67 -2.62 19.13
CA TYR A 97 -22.22 -1.28 19.45
C TYR A 97 -22.23 -0.38 18.22
N MET A 98 -22.64 0.87 18.44
CA MET A 98 -22.45 1.97 17.50
C MET A 98 -21.64 3.06 18.20
N LEU A 99 -20.52 3.44 17.59
CA LEU A 99 -19.65 4.50 18.04
C LEU A 99 -19.53 5.56 16.95
N ARG A 100 -19.77 6.82 17.31
CA ARG A 100 -19.71 7.96 16.39
C ARG A 100 -18.99 9.13 17.02
N TYR A 101 -18.11 9.76 16.25
CA TYR A 101 -17.53 11.07 16.56
C TYR A 101 -18.45 12.21 16.10
N THR A 102 -18.61 13.24 16.92
CA THR A 102 -19.56 14.35 16.67
C THR A 102 -18.91 15.68 16.31
N GLY A 103 -17.58 15.77 16.32
CA GLY A 103 -16.86 16.98 15.89
C GLY A 103 -16.88 17.19 14.37
N ASP A 104 -16.11 18.18 13.90
CA ASP A 104 -15.94 18.40 12.46
C ASP A 104 -15.13 17.26 11.84
N THR A 105 -15.67 16.69 10.76
CA THR A 105 -15.07 15.56 10.02
C THR A 105 -14.93 15.87 8.54
N LYS A 106 -15.09 17.16 8.18
CA LYS A 106 -14.89 17.63 6.82
C LYS A 106 -13.45 17.28 6.41
N TYR A 107 -13.34 16.52 5.33
CA TYR A 107 -12.07 16.04 4.75
C TYR A 107 -11.36 14.89 5.47
N TRP A 108 -12.00 14.21 6.41
CA TRP A 108 -11.46 12.97 6.96
C TRP A 108 -11.34 11.88 5.91
N ILE A 109 -10.23 11.13 5.96
CA ILE A 109 -10.00 9.96 5.11
C ILE A 109 -10.82 8.76 5.60
N TYR A 110 -10.96 8.59 6.92
CA TYR A 110 -11.67 7.46 7.50
C TYR A 110 -13.07 7.86 7.97
N PRO A 111 -14.02 6.90 8.02
CA PRO A 111 -15.34 7.16 8.56
C PRO A 111 -15.32 7.69 10.00
N SER A 112 -16.29 8.52 10.32
CA SER A 112 -16.51 9.09 11.66
C SER A 112 -17.46 8.28 12.53
N ALA A 113 -17.94 7.14 12.03
CA ALA A 113 -18.81 6.22 12.75
C ALA A 113 -18.50 4.78 12.39
N ILE A 114 -18.69 3.88 13.35
CA ILE A 114 -18.49 2.44 13.19
C ILE A 114 -19.59 1.66 13.90
N ASP A 115 -19.93 0.53 13.30
CA ASP A 115 -20.96 -0.40 13.75
C ASP A 115 -20.37 -1.81 13.82
N PHE A 116 -20.38 -2.41 15.01
CA PHE A 116 -19.79 -3.73 15.21
C PHE A 116 -20.43 -4.52 16.36
N VAL A 117 -20.26 -5.83 16.31
CA VAL A 117 -20.63 -6.76 17.38
C VAL A 117 -19.39 -7.26 18.10
N ILE A 118 -19.45 -7.39 19.43
CA ILE A 118 -18.41 -8.07 20.18
C ILE A 118 -18.67 -9.57 20.13
N ASP A 119 -17.73 -10.35 19.62
CA ASP A 119 -17.83 -11.80 19.61
C ASP A 119 -17.79 -12.37 21.03
N ARG A 120 -18.29 -13.60 21.19
CA ARG A 120 -18.29 -14.29 22.48
C ARG A 120 -16.94 -14.92 22.84
N THR A 121 -16.06 -15.05 21.85
CA THR A 121 -14.78 -15.73 21.99
C THR A 121 -13.66 -14.70 22.08
N ALA A 122 -12.80 -14.86 23.08
CA ALA A 122 -11.57 -14.08 23.19
C ALA A 122 -10.49 -14.67 22.28
N ILE A 123 -9.60 -13.81 21.79
CA ILE A 123 -8.41 -14.24 21.08
C ILE A 123 -7.28 -14.44 22.09
N GLY A 124 -6.59 -15.57 21.97
CA GLY A 124 -5.44 -15.90 22.80
C GLY A 124 -4.17 -15.12 22.43
N ALA A 125 -3.02 -15.61 22.88
CA ALA A 125 -1.74 -15.02 22.52
C ALA A 125 -1.50 -15.06 21.01
N LEU A 126 -0.99 -13.94 20.47
CA LEU A 126 -0.75 -13.74 19.04
C LEU A 126 0.75 -13.79 18.75
N SER A 127 1.11 -14.38 17.61
CA SER A 127 2.47 -14.40 17.09
C SER A 127 2.44 -14.17 15.59
N TYR A 128 3.31 -13.29 15.11
CA TYR A 128 3.33 -12.80 13.74
C TYR A 128 4.63 -13.19 13.04
N GLY A 129 4.52 -13.54 11.77
CA GLY A 129 5.67 -13.90 10.92
C GLY A 129 5.74 -13.09 9.64
N ILE A 130 6.84 -13.25 8.91
CA ILE A 130 6.99 -12.80 7.53
C ILE A 130 7.48 -14.00 6.71
N ALA A 131 6.96 -14.15 5.49
CA ALA A 131 7.44 -15.11 4.51
C ALA A 131 7.71 -14.41 3.17
N LEU A 132 8.85 -14.73 2.53
CA LEU A 132 9.15 -14.22 1.19
C LEU A 132 8.26 -14.91 0.15
N GLU A 133 7.82 -14.14 -0.85
CA GLU A 133 7.03 -14.64 -1.98
C GLU A 133 7.92 -14.76 -3.22
N GLY A 134 8.46 -15.96 -3.46
CA GLY A 134 9.34 -16.23 -4.60
C GLY A 134 10.70 -15.53 -4.52
N PRO A 135 11.51 -15.57 -5.60
CA PRO A 135 12.82 -14.92 -5.65
C PRO A 135 12.72 -13.42 -5.93
N PRO A 136 13.77 -12.62 -5.67
CA PRO A 136 13.82 -11.22 -6.07
C PRO A 136 13.68 -11.05 -7.59
N GLN A 137 12.97 -10.01 -8.02
CA GLN A 137 12.66 -9.77 -9.43
C GLN A 137 13.03 -8.36 -9.87
N ARG A 138 13.59 -8.24 -11.08
CA ARG A 138 13.76 -6.97 -11.78
C ARG A 138 12.46 -6.60 -12.49
N ARG A 139 11.84 -5.48 -12.09
CA ARG A 139 10.55 -5.02 -12.65
C ARG A 139 10.47 -3.51 -12.73
N LEU A 140 9.51 -3.03 -13.50
CA LEU A 140 9.07 -1.64 -13.43
C LEU A 140 8.03 -1.51 -12.31
N LEU A 141 8.35 -0.72 -11.29
CA LEU A 141 7.47 -0.45 -10.16
C LEU A 141 6.86 0.95 -10.29
N THR A 142 5.54 1.04 -10.25
CA THR A 142 4.82 2.32 -10.26
C THR A 142 5.03 3.03 -8.93
N MET A 143 5.43 4.29 -8.98
CA MET A 143 5.75 5.08 -7.79
C MET A 143 5.41 6.56 -8.00
N GLY A 144 5.04 7.24 -6.92
CA GLY A 144 4.85 8.69 -6.92
C GLY A 144 6.16 9.44 -7.24
N ASP A 145 6.16 10.27 -8.28
CA ASP A 145 7.36 10.98 -8.75
C ASP A 145 7.30 12.51 -8.58
N GLY A 146 6.11 13.08 -8.43
CA GLY A 146 5.87 14.49 -8.06
C GLY A 146 6.16 15.50 -9.17
N ARG A 147 6.51 15.06 -10.38
CA ARG A 147 7.00 15.94 -11.45
C ARG A 147 6.12 15.87 -12.69
N GLY A 148 5.14 16.76 -12.81
CA GLY A 148 4.26 16.92 -13.98
C GLY A 148 3.30 15.75 -14.25
N SER A 149 3.63 14.55 -13.74
CA SER A 149 2.81 13.37 -13.56
C SER A 149 2.74 13.06 -12.05
N CYS A 150 1.74 12.27 -11.62
CA CYS A 150 1.58 11.87 -10.22
C CYS A 150 2.26 10.53 -9.92
N PHE A 151 2.82 9.91 -10.94
CA PHE A 151 3.56 8.67 -10.86
C PHE A 151 4.50 8.52 -12.04
N SER A 152 5.45 7.60 -11.88
CA SER A 152 6.28 7.06 -12.94
C SER A 152 6.51 5.57 -12.70
N ASN A 153 6.98 4.87 -13.73
CA ASN A 153 7.43 3.49 -13.60
C ASN A 153 8.95 3.47 -13.48
N GLN A 154 9.47 2.96 -12.37
CA GLN A 154 10.91 2.96 -12.11
C GLN A 154 11.47 1.54 -12.18
N PRO A 155 12.63 1.32 -12.81
CA PRO A 155 13.28 0.01 -12.79
C PRO A 155 13.87 -0.25 -11.40
N VAL A 156 13.38 -1.30 -10.75
CA VAL A 156 13.79 -1.71 -9.41
C VAL A 156 14.16 -3.19 -9.41
N ILE A 157 14.88 -3.60 -8.36
CA ILE A 157 14.79 -4.99 -7.89
C ILE A 157 13.87 -4.99 -6.68
N ALA A 158 12.85 -5.83 -6.70
CA ALA A 158 11.94 -6.00 -5.59
C ALA A 158 11.89 -7.45 -5.12
N GLN A 159 11.65 -7.62 -3.82
CA GLN A 159 11.27 -8.88 -3.21
C GLN A 159 9.91 -8.67 -2.56
N ASP A 160 8.91 -9.41 -3.03
CA ASP A 160 7.60 -9.45 -2.39
C ASP A 160 7.66 -10.37 -1.16
N PHE A 161 6.89 -10.02 -0.14
CA PHE A 161 6.73 -10.84 1.05
C PHE A 161 5.31 -10.67 1.59
N ARG A 162 4.91 -11.61 2.46
CA ARG A 162 3.63 -11.56 3.14
C ARG A 162 3.79 -11.69 4.64
N TYR A 163 2.93 -11.01 5.37
CA TYR A 163 2.75 -11.25 6.79
C TYR A 163 2.01 -12.57 7.01
N GLN A 164 2.47 -13.32 8.01
CA GLN A 164 1.84 -14.54 8.45
C GLN A 164 1.08 -14.23 9.73
N LEU A 165 -0.25 -14.24 9.62
CA LEU A 165 -1.15 -14.07 10.75
C LEU A 165 -1.50 -15.42 11.37
N PRO A 166 -1.69 -15.48 12.70
CA PRO A 166 -2.26 -16.66 13.34
C PRO A 166 -3.71 -16.87 12.87
N ALA A 167 -4.15 -18.12 12.79
CA ALA A 167 -5.47 -18.48 12.27
C ALA A 167 -6.63 -17.81 13.03
N ALA A 168 -6.44 -17.51 14.33
CA ALA A 168 -7.43 -16.81 15.15
C ALA A 168 -7.75 -15.39 14.65
N LEU A 169 -6.85 -14.75 13.87
CA LEU A 169 -7.07 -13.42 13.31
C LEU A 169 -7.74 -13.42 11.94
N GLN A 170 -8.01 -14.57 11.32
CA GLN A 170 -8.64 -14.62 10.00
C GLN A 170 -9.96 -13.81 9.91
N PRO A 171 -10.85 -13.81 10.93
CA PRO A 171 -12.05 -12.98 10.91
C PRO A 171 -11.80 -11.47 11.09
N TYR A 172 -10.61 -11.08 11.54
CA TYR A 172 -10.23 -9.72 11.92
C TYR A 172 -9.05 -9.19 11.12
N ARG A 173 -8.69 -9.82 10.00
CA ARG A 173 -7.47 -9.49 9.23
C ARG A 173 -7.37 -8.03 8.82
N GLU A 174 -8.53 -7.40 8.54
CA GLU A 174 -8.64 -5.99 8.15
C GLU A 174 -8.34 -5.02 9.29
N ALA A 175 -8.32 -5.51 10.54
CA ALA A 175 -8.01 -4.73 11.73
C ALA A 175 -6.57 -4.89 12.23
N VAL A 176 -5.76 -5.67 11.51
CA VAL A 176 -4.34 -5.83 11.84
C VAL A 176 -3.56 -4.69 11.20
N ILE A 177 -2.72 -4.05 12.01
CA ILE A 177 -1.88 -2.94 11.60
C ILE A 177 -0.49 -3.48 11.27
N TYR A 178 0.02 -3.08 10.11
CA TYR A 178 1.33 -3.45 9.58
C TYR A 178 2.22 -2.22 9.43
N ALA A 179 3.48 -2.33 9.85
CA ALA A 179 4.52 -1.39 9.50
C ALA A 179 5.84 -2.12 9.20
N SER A 180 6.16 -2.19 7.91
CA SER A 180 7.39 -2.81 7.42
C SER A 180 8.60 -1.94 7.74
N GLU A 181 9.67 -2.55 8.23
CA GLU A 181 10.92 -1.88 8.55
C GLU A 181 12.08 -2.54 7.80
N MET A 182 13.01 -1.74 7.30
CA MET A 182 14.20 -2.22 6.60
C MET A 182 15.48 -1.71 7.22
N SER A 183 16.57 -2.44 7.00
CA SER A 183 17.91 -2.03 7.40
C SER A 183 18.97 -2.46 6.39
N THR A 184 19.85 -1.54 6.02
CA THR A 184 21.07 -1.82 5.24
C THR A 184 22.34 -1.77 6.11
N LYS A 185 22.30 -1.09 7.26
CA LYS A 185 23.45 -0.81 8.13
C LYS A 185 23.20 -1.11 9.62
N GLY A 186 22.22 -1.93 9.96
CA GLY A 186 21.90 -2.37 11.32
C GLY A 186 20.71 -1.67 11.98
N ALA A 187 20.56 -0.34 11.78
CA ALA A 187 19.38 0.39 12.26
C ALA A 187 18.18 0.17 11.33
N TYR A 188 17.00 -0.07 11.89
CA TYR A 188 15.76 -0.25 11.14
C TYR A 188 15.03 1.07 10.97
N SER A 189 14.57 1.33 9.74
CA SER A 189 13.71 2.47 9.42
C SER A 189 12.39 1.99 8.84
N PRO A 190 11.25 2.61 9.21
CA PRO A 190 9.97 2.32 8.58
C PRO A 190 10.03 2.53 7.07
N ARG A 191 9.34 1.67 6.33
CA ARG A 191 9.14 1.79 4.89
C ARG A 191 7.66 1.88 4.60
N ARG A 192 7.30 2.87 3.80
CA ARG A 192 5.99 2.94 3.15
C ARG A 192 6.20 2.97 1.66
N PHE A 193 5.44 2.13 0.96
CA PHE A 193 5.32 2.18 -0.48
C PHE A 193 4.09 3.02 -0.83
N SER A 194 4.24 3.91 -1.82
CA SER A 194 3.09 4.63 -2.38
C SER A 194 3.23 4.70 -3.90
N PRO A 195 2.25 4.14 -4.66
CA PRO A 195 2.32 4.11 -6.11
C PRO A 195 2.06 5.50 -6.74
N LEU A 196 1.43 6.42 -6.01
CA LEU A 196 1.06 7.75 -6.49
C LEU A 196 1.44 8.80 -5.45
N VAL A 197 1.81 10.01 -5.88
CA VAL A 197 2.11 11.11 -4.93
C VAL A 197 0.92 11.47 -4.04
N CYS A 198 -0.29 11.43 -4.60
CA CYS A 198 -1.51 11.73 -3.86
C CYS A 198 -2.14 10.50 -3.18
N ALA A 199 -1.57 9.31 -3.35
CA ALA A 199 -2.05 8.15 -2.59
C ALA A 199 -1.61 8.32 -1.15
N VAL A 200 -2.59 8.45 -0.26
CA VAL A 200 -2.39 8.31 1.19
C VAL A 200 -2.64 6.83 1.49
N PRO A 201 -1.59 6.02 1.76
CA PRO A 201 -1.79 4.63 2.14
C PRO A 201 -2.69 4.57 3.36
N ALA A 202 -3.60 3.59 3.39
CA ALA A 202 -4.39 3.35 4.59
C ALA A 202 -3.46 3.12 5.79
N TYR A 203 -3.86 3.59 6.96
CA TYR A 203 -3.07 3.50 8.17
C TYR A 203 -2.80 2.04 8.48
N GLY A 204 -1.54 1.69 8.72
CA GLY A 204 -1.18 0.32 8.99
C GLY A 204 -1.36 -0.64 7.82
N SER A 205 -1.54 -0.17 6.59
CA SER A 205 -1.67 -1.05 5.42
C SER A 205 -0.33 -1.48 4.83
N THR A 206 -0.36 -2.59 4.11
CA THR A 206 0.77 -3.09 3.30
C THR A 206 0.73 -2.51 1.89
N ALA A 207 1.82 -2.63 1.12
CA ALA A 207 1.89 -2.09 -0.25
C ALA A 207 0.78 -2.58 -1.19
N TYR A 208 0.29 -3.81 -0.99
CA TYR A 208 -0.68 -4.45 -1.87
C TYR A 208 -2.01 -4.80 -1.21
N GLY A 209 -2.18 -4.51 0.09
CA GLY A 209 -3.26 -5.09 0.88
C GLY A 209 -3.05 -6.59 1.11
N ASP A 210 -4.05 -7.28 1.67
CA ASP A 210 -4.04 -8.73 1.92
C ASP A 210 -2.74 -9.25 2.52
N GLU A 211 -2.21 -8.51 3.51
CA GLU A 211 -0.95 -8.85 4.20
C GLU A 211 0.31 -8.86 3.32
N ARG A 212 0.23 -8.42 2.06
CA ARG A 212 1.32 -8.47 1.08
C ARG A 212 2.01 -7.13 0.94
N ASP A 213 3.32 -7.16 1.05
CA ASP A 213 4.18 -5.99 0.98
C ASP A 213 5.43 -6.28 0.14
N LEU A 214 6.29 -5.28 -0.04
CA LEU A 214 7.50 -5.40 -0.83
C LEU A 214 8.66 -4.63 -0.22
N VAL A 215 9.86 -5.09 -0.50
CA VAL A 215 11.07 -4.27 -0.39
C VAL A 215 11.70 -4.09 -1.75
N GLN A 216 12.29 -2.92 -1.98
CA GLN A 216 12.89 -2.58 -3.27
C GLN A 216 14.18 -1.78 -3.13
N VAL A 217 15.05 -1.92 -4.13
CA VAL A 217 16.30 -1.13 -4.31
C VAL A 217 16.42 -0.63 -5.74
N ASP A 218 17.24 0.40 -5.95
CA ASP A 218 17.67 0.83 -7.28
C ASP A 218 18.23 -0.38 -8.03
N CYS A 219 17.68 -0.65 -9.21
CA CYS A 219 18.09 -1.76 -10.05
C CYS A 219 19.60 -1.75 -10.34
N ALA A 220 20.17 -0.55 -10.52
CA ALA A 220 21.59 -0.36 -10.85
C ALA A 220 22.53 -0.55 -9.66
N ALA A 221 22.01 -0.56 -8.43
CA ALA A 221 22.79 -0.71 -7.20
C ALA A 221 22.17 -1.78 -6.28
N PRO A 222 22.13 -3.05 -6.72
CA PRO A 222 21.55 -4.13 -5.92
C PRO A 222 22.31 -4.29 -4.61
N SER A 223 21.59 -4.58 -3.54
CA SER A 223 22.17 -4.77 -2.21
C SER A 223 21.48 -5.89 -1.44
N THR A 224 22.12 -6.31 -0.36
CA THR A 224 21.51 -7.17 0.65
C THR A 224 20.94 -6.28 1.74
N MET A 225 19.75 -6.61 2.23
CA MET A 225 19.12 -5.87 3.32
C MET A 225 18.47 -6.81 4.32
N ARG A 226 18.15 -6.27 5.49
CA ARG A 226 17.34 -6.93 6.50
C ARG A 226 15.95 -6.34 6.50
N ILE A 227 14.95 -7.19 6.63
CA ILE A 227 13.55 -6.80 6.76
C ILE A 227 12.99 -7.36 8.06
N ARG A 228 12.06 -6.63 8.65
CA ARG A 228 11.16 -7.10 9.71
C ARG A 228 9.87 -6.28 9.64
N GLY A 229 8.89 -6.61 10.45
CA GLY A 229 7.69 -5.81 10.58
C GLY A 229 7.34 -5.54 12.03
N ARG A 230 6.58 -4.47 12.22
CA ARG A 230 5.80 -4.16 13.41
C ARG A 230 4.36 -4.50 13.10
N VAL A 231 3.79 -5.49 13.77
CA VAL A 231 2.46 -6.02 13.48
C VAL A 231 1.67 -6.16 14.76
N GLY A 232 0.41 -5.79 14.76
CA GLY A 232 -0.45 -6.00 15.92
C GLY A 232 -1.92 -5.77 15.63
N PHE A 233 -2.77 -6.41 16.40
CA PHE A 233 -4.20 -6.15 16.47
C PHE A 233 -4.46 -5.23 17.66
N LEU A 234 -4.34 -3.91 17.43
CA LEU A 234 -4.25 -2.94 18.52
C LEU A 234 -5.55 -2.73 19.30
N GLU A 235 -6.68 -3.22 18.80
CA GLU A 235 -7.92 -3.36 19.57
C GLU A 235 -7.79 -4.37 20.72
N VAL A 236 -6.84 -5.30 20.66
CA VAL A 236 -6.59 -6.31 21.70
C VAL A 236 -5.24 -6.11 22.39
N GLU A 237 -4.24 -5.65 21.65
CA GLU A 237 -2.83 -5.53 22.07
C GLU A 237 -2.38 -4.08 22.24
N ASP A 238 -1.55 -3.77 23.23
CA ASP A 238 -1.11 -2.39 23.51
C ASP A 238 0.01 -1.88 22.59
N THR A 239 0.72 -2.78 21.92
CA THR A 239 1.88 -2.42 21.11
C THR A 239 1.95 -3.29 19.86
N LEU A 240 2.61 -2.77 18.82
CA LEU A 240 2.95 -3.57 17.65
C LEU A 240 4.12 -4.51 17.99
N GLN A 241 3.90 -5.81 17.84
CA GLN A 241 4.93 -6.82 18.02
C GLN A 241 5.96 -6.77 16.89
N THR A 242 7.21 -7.08 17.21
CA THR A 242 8.29 -7.16 16.21
C THR A 242 8.40 -8.58 15.69
N THR A 243 8.30 -8.75 14.37
CA THR A 243 8.54 -10.06 13.74
C THR A 243 10.04 -10.39 13.71
N SER A 244 10.36 -11.66 13.51
CA SER A 244 11.74 -12.07 13.29
C SER A 244 12.35 -11.37 12.06
N SER A 245 13.60 -10.96 12.19
CA SER A 245 14.33 -10.34 11.09
C SER A 245 14.73 -11.38 10.03
N MET A 246 14.52 -11.03 8.77
CA MET A 246 14.93 -11.82 7.61
C MET A 246 15.98 -11.08 6.80
N VAL A 247 16.89 -11.81 6.17
CA VAL A 247 17.88 -11.27 5.23
C VAL A 247 17.38 -11.50 3.81
N VAL A 248 17.32 -10.44 3.01
CA VAL A 248 16.93 -10.47 1.60
C VAL A 248 18.13 -10.07 0.77
N ASN A 249 18.60 -10.97 -0.10
CA ASN A 249 19.68 -10.70 -1.03
C ASN A 249 19.13 -10.32 -2.41
N LEU A 250 18.90 -9.03 -2.67
CA LEU A 250 18.35 -8.57 -3.95
C LEU A 250 19.35 -8.70 -5.11
N ARG A 251 20.62 -9.04 -4.85
CA ARG A 251 21.62 -9.30 -5.92
C ARG A 251 21.33 -10.59 -6.69
N THR A 252 20.52 -11.50 -6.14
CA THR A 252 20.19 -12.78 -6.79
C THR A 252 19.07 -12.67 -7.82
N ALA A 253 18.55 -11.47 -8.07
CA ALA A 253 17.51 -11.28 -9.09
C ALA A 253 18.02 -11.64 -10.49
N ALA A 254 17.22 -12.42 -11.23
CA ALA A 254 17.55 -12.83 -12.59
C ALA A 254 17.58 -11.65 -13.57
N GLY A 255 18.43 -11.76 -14.58
CA GLY A 255 18.64 -10.71 -15.59
C GLY A 255 19.62 -9.63 -15.16
N LYS A 256 19.97 -8.74 -16.10
CA LYS A 256 20.95 -7.66 -15.92
C LYS A 256 20.39 -6.29 -16.29
N ALA A 257 19.31 -6.24 -17.08
CA ALA A 257 18.74 -5.00 -17.54
C ALA A 257 18.16 -4.16 -16.39
N CYS A 258 18.50 -2.87 -16.39
CA CYS A 258 17.98 -1.88 -15.45
C CYS A 258 17.26 -0.72 -16.14
N HIS A 259 16.56 -1.06 -17.21
CA HIS A 259 15.59 -0.22 -17.89
C HIS A 259 14.54 -1.12 -18.53
N GLY A 260 13.33 -0.62 -18.72
CA GLY A 260 12.15 -1.38 -19.06
C GLY A 260 12.29 -2.17 -20.35
N MET A 261 12.78 -1.55 -21.43
CA MET A 261 12.91 -2.23 -22.72
C MET A 261 13.91 -3.39 -22.68
N GLY A 262 14.98 -3.26 -21.88
CA GLY A 262 15.94 -4.34 -21.66
C GLY A 262 15.32 -5.48 -20.86
N MET A 263 14.56 -5.15 -19.80
CA MET A 263 13.82 -6.14 -19.02
C MET A 263 12.80 -6.90 -19.88
N LEU A 264 12.10 -6.22 -20.80
CA LEU A 264 11.16 -6.85 -21.72
C LEU A 264 11.86 -7.84 -22.65
N ARG A 265 13.03 -7.48 -23.19
CA ARG A 265 13.83 -8.39 -24.03
C ARG A 265 14.30 -9.62 -23.24
N GLU A 266 14.73 -9.45 -22.00
CA GLU A 266 15.10 -10.56 -21.12
C GLU A 266 13.92 -11.48 -20.82
N ALA A 267 12.74 -10.93 -20.47
CA ALA A 267 11.54 -11.71 -20.22
C ALA A 267 11.10 -12.52 -21.46
N LEU A 268 11.09 -11.89 -22.64
CA LEU A 268 10.79 -12.55 -23.91
C LEU A 268 11.85 -13.57 -24.34
N ALA A 269 13.09 -13.43 -23.89
CA ALA A 269 14.14 -14.43 -24.13
C ALA A 269 13.99 -15.64 -23.20
N ALA A 270 13.53 -15.42 -21.96
CA ALA A 270 13.27 -16.46 -20.97
C ALA A 270 11.91 -17.17 -21.17
N GLY A 271 11.06 -16.70 -22.08
CA GLY A 271 9.70 -17.23 -22.25
C GLY A 271 8.72 -16.81 -21.14
N ASP A 272 9.11 -15.85 -20.30
CA ASP A 272 8.30 -15.36 -19.18
C ASP A 272 7.22 -14.40 -19.67
N THR A 273 6.11 -15.00 -20.11
CA THR A 273 4.98 -14.27 -20.70
C THR A 273 4.33 -13.31 -19.69
N VAL A 274 4.20 -13.72 -18.43
CA VAL A 274 3.55 -12.92 -17.38
C VAL A 274 4.35 -11.65 -17.11
N ARG A 275 5.67 -11.78 -16.93
CA ARG A 275 6.56 -10.63 -16.73
C ARG A 275 6.63 -9.73 -17.97
N ALA A 276 6.65 -10.31 -19.17
CA ALA A 276 6.63 -9.53 -20.40
C ALA A 276 5.34 -8.69 -20.53
N LEU A 277 4.19 -9.26 -20.20
CA LEU A 277 2.89 -8.56 -20.21
C LEU A 277 2.78 -7.47 -19.14
N ASP A 278 3.35 -7.67 -17.95
CA ASP A 278 3.41 -6.62 -16.91
C ASP A 278 4.25 -5.41 -17.36
N LEU A 279 5.35 -5.67 -18.07
CA LEU A 279 6.28 -4.62 -18.50
C LEU A 279 5.71 -3.73 -19.62
N VAL A 280 5.02 -4.29 -20.62
CA VAL A 280 4.62 -3.54 -21.84
C VAL A 280 3.78 -2.30 -21.54
N CYS A 281 2.85 -2.37 -20.59
CA CYS A 281 2.01 -1.23 -20.22
C CYS A 281 2.73 -0.21 -19.32
N LYS A 282 3.87 -0.59 -18.72
CA LYS A 282 4.65 0.29 -17.85
C LYS A 282 5.70 1.10 -18.60
N LEU A 283 6.15 0.63 -19.77
CA LEU A 283 7.18 1.28 -20.59
C LEU A 283 6.90 2.76 -20.94
N PRO A 284 5.67 3.16 -21.35
CA PRO A 284 5.44 4.55 -21.78
C PRO A 284 5.69 5.59 -20.68
N SER A 285 5.55 5.18 -19.42
CA SER A 285 5.76 6.05 -18.24
C SER A 285 7.06 5.72 -17.51
N GLU A 286 8.00 5.03 -18.15
CA GLU A 286 9.29 4.73 -17.56
C GLU A 286 10.08 6.02 -17.28
N ARG A 287 10.50 6.19 -16.03
CA ARG A 287 11.47 7.21 -15.63
C ARG A 287 12.45 6.60 -14.62
N THR A 288 13.73 6.71 -14.90
CA THR A 288 14.80 6.32 -13.99
C THR A 288 15.20 7.51 -13.13
N TYR A 289 15.41 7.35 -11.82
CA TYR A 289 15.84 8.43 -10.92
C TYR A 289 17.19 8.12 -10.24
N GLU A 290 17.86 9.16 -9.75
CA GLU A 290 19.08 9.02 -8.94
C GLU A 290 18.75 8.88 -7.45
N GLY A 291 19.37 7.90 -6.80
CA GLY A 291 19.43 7.79 -5.34
C GLY A 291 18.29 6.97 -4.73
N ASP A 292 18.09 7.16 -3.42
CA ASP A 292 16.93 6.64 -2.71
C ASP A 292 15.67 7.18 -3.40
N PHE A 293 14.63 6.35 -3.48
CA PHE A 293 13.35 6.61 -4.15
C PHE A 293 12.57 7.79 -3.54
N VAL A 294 13.14 8.98 -3.65
CA VAL A 294 12.65 10.24 -3.10
C VAL A 294 11.87 10.91 -4.23
N PRO A 295 10.58 11.27 -3.99
CA PRO A 295 9.83 12.10 -4.93
C PRO A 295 10.66 13.32 -5.35
N TYR A 296 10.51 13.77 -6.59
CA TYR A 296 11.25 14.93 -7.12
C TYR A 296 12.77 14.73 -7.33
N ALA A 297 13.34 13.53 -7.22
CA ALA A 297 14.73 13.28 -7.63
C ALA A 297 14.98 13.66 -9.11
N LYS A 298 16.25 13.83 -9.51
CA LYS A 298 16.61 14.10 -10.91
C LYS A 298 16.49 12.81 -11.73
N PRO A 299 15.88 12.85 -12.94
CA PRO A 299 15.78 11.68 -13.78
C PRO A 299 17.14 11.36 -14.43
N ARG A 300 17.51 10.08 -14.47
CA ARG A 300 18.57 9.54 -15.33
C ARG A 300 18.06 9.37 -16.77
N ARG A 301 18.98 9.34 -17.72
CA ARG A 301 18.67 9.07 -19.13
C ARG A 301 18.36 7.59 -19.32
N VAL A 302 17.15 7.26 -19.77
CA VAL A 302 16.79 5.90 -20.17
C VAL A 302 17.54 5.54 -21.47
N PRO A 303 18.29 4.42 -21.52
CA PRO A 303 18.96 3.99 -22.73
C PRO A 303 17.98 3.76 -23.88
N LYS A 304 18.28 4.31 -25.06
CA LYS A 304 17.53 3.99 -26.29
C LYS A 304 17.85 2.56 -26.71
N THR A 305 16.91 1.65 -26.49
CA THR A 305 17.04 0.24 -26.87
C THR A 305 16.01 -0.07 -27.95
N PRO A 306 16.39 -0.72 -29.07
CA PRO A 306 15.43 -1.15 -30.09
C PRO A 306 14.37 -2.08 -29.49
N ALA A 307 13.14 -1.98 -30.02
CA ALA A 307 12.06 -2.89 -29.64
C ALA A 307 12.41 -4.35 -29.96
N PRO A 308 11.83 -5.33 -29.23
CA PRO A 308 11.97 -6.74 -29.57
C PRO A 308 11.46 -7.04 -31.00
N PRO A 309 11.93 -8.12 -31.65
CA PRO A 309 11.46 -8.51 -32.97
C PRO A 309 9.92 -8.62 -33.02
N GLY A 310 9.31 -8.11 -34.09
CA GLY A 310 7.86 -8.05 -34.24
C GLY A 310 7.14 -9.41 -34.08
N ALA A 311 7.79 -10.51 -34.47
CA ALA A 311 7.28 -11.86 -34.26
C ALA A 311 7.09 -12.20 -32.76
N LYS A 312 8.05 -11.84 -31.90
CA LYS A 312 7.94 -12.06 -30.44
C LYS A 312 6.84 -11.22 -29.82
N LEU A 313 6.69 -9.97 -30.25
CA LEU A 313 5.61 -9.09 -29.80
C LEU A 313 4.23 -9.55 -30.31
N THR A 314 4.16 -10.18 -31.48
CA THR A 314 2.92 -10.76 -32.01
C THR A 314 2.50 -11.97 -31.19
N ALA A 315 3.43 -12.90 -30.92
CA ALA A 315 3.17 -14.03 -30.04
C ALA A 315 2.76 -13.60 -28.61
N LEU A 316 3.34 -12.52 -28.08
CA LEU A 316 2.92 -11.95 -26.80
C LEU A 316 1.48 -11.40 -26.86
N SER A 317 1.13 -10.70 -27.95
CA SER A 317 -0.18 -10.09 -28.20
C SER A 317 -1.33 -11.11 -28.25
N GLU A 318 -1.06 -12.31 -28.73
CA GLU A 318 -2.05 -13.41 -28.78
C GLU A 318 -2.50 -13.86 -27.39
N ARG A 319 -1.68 -13.64 -26.36
CA ARG A 319 -1.95 -14.00 -24.96
C ARG A 319 -2.38 -12.81 -24.09
N ALA A 320 -2.38 -11.61 -24.66
CA ALA A 320 -2.63 -10.35 -23.97
C ALA A 320 -4.14 -10.07 -23.81
N THR A 321 -4.50 -9.31 -22.76
CA THR A 321 -5.81 -8.65 -22.68
C THR A 321 -5.94 -7.55 -23.75
N PRO A 322 -7.15 -7.03 -24.04
CA PRO A 322 -7.31 -5.92 -24.98
C PRO A 322 -6.45 -4.69 -24.64
N GLU A 323 -6.35 -4.34 -23.36
CA GLU A 323 -5.52 -3.24 -22.87
C GLU A 323 -4.03 -3.50 -23.12
N GLN A 324 -3.55 -4.69 -22.76
CA GLN A 324 -2.16 -5.09 -23.00
C GLN A 324 -1.81 -5.10 -24.49
N ARG A 325 -2.75 -5.47 -25.37
CA ARG A 325 -2.55 -5.38 -26.83
C ARG A 325 -2.36 -3.94 -27.30
N ALA A 326 -3.10 -2.98 -26.73
CA ALA A 326 -2.91 -1.57 -27.02
C ALA A 326 -1.52 -1.09 -26.57
N CYS A 327 -1.06 -1.51 -25.39
CA CYS A 327 0.30 -1.23 -24.92
C CYS A 327 1.38 -1.84 -25.84
N ILE A 328 1.18 -3.09 -26.28
CA ILE A 328 2.10 -3.77 -27.22
C ILE A 328 2.16 -3.04 -28.56
N ALA A 329 1.03 -2.54 -29.06
CA ALA A 329 0.99 -1.75 -30.30
C ALA A 329 1.74 -0.42 -30.16
N ALA A 330 1.70 0.22 -28.99
CA ALA A 330 2.37 1.49 -28.73
C ALA A 330 3.90 1.40 -28.64
N ILE A 331 4.47 0.19 -28.49
CA ILE A 331 5.93 -0.02 -28.40
C ILE A 331 6.54 -0.57 -29.70
N ARG A 332 5.72 -0.86 -30.71
CA ARG A 332 6.15 -1.26 -32.06
C ARG A 332 6.60 -0.03 -32.85
#